data_AF-A0AAV0J5P5-F1
#
_entry.id   AF-A0AAV0J5P5-F1
#
_cell.length_a   1.000
_cell.length_b   1.000
_cell.length_c   1.000
_cell.angle_alpha   90.00
_cell.angle_beta   90.00
_cell.angle_gamma   90.00
#
_symmetry.space_group_name_H-M   'P 1'
#
loop_
_entity.id
_entity.type
_entity.pdbx_description
1 polymer ?
#
loop_
_entity_poly.entity_id
_entity_poly.type
_entity_poly.pdbx_seq_one_letter_code
_entity_poly.pdbx_strand_id
1 'polypeptide(L)' 'RRFSERGKIFSKQEIRAIQAGPGGLFFTGDGTGQVRVWNCKAEQPTPAT' A
#
# COMPACT_ATOMS: atom_id res chain seq x y z
N ARG A 1 14.48 14.91 -1.30
CA ARG A 1 13.73 13.92 -2.11
C ARG A 1 12.31 14.45 -2.31
N ARG A 2 11.76 14.42 -3.52
CA ARG A 2 10.37 14.84 -3.77
C ARG A 2 9.42 13.70 -3.36
N PHE A 3 8.42 14.01 -2.57
CA PHE A 3 7.31 13.09 -2.32
C PHE A 3 6.35 13.15 -3.51
N SER A 4 5.96 11.99 -4.03
CA SER A 4 4.98 11.86 -5.11
C SER A 4 3.95 10.81 -4.71
N GLU A 5 2.66 11.14 -4.86
CA GLU A 5 1.58 10.17 -4.67
C GLU A 5 1.74 9.01 -5.67
N ARG A 6 1.69 7.76 -5.17
CA ARG A 6 1.76 6.54 -6.00
C ARG A 6 0.41 5.85 -6.19
N GLY A 7 -0.59 6.23 -5.39
CA GLY A 7 -1.91 5.61 -5.43
C GLY A 7 -2.70 5.87 -4.16
N LYS A 8 -3.96 5.45 -4.18
CA LYS A 8 -4.91 5.52 -3.07
C LYS A 8 -5.54 4.14 -2.86
N ILE A 9 -5.72 3.77 -1.60
CA ILE A 9 -6.35 2.51 -1.20
C ILE A 9 -7.61 2.83 -0.43
N PHE A 10 -8.71 2.21 -0.80
CA PHE A 10 -10.02 2.38 -0.15
C PHE A 10 -10.36 1.13 0.66
N SER A 11 -10.93 1.34 1.85
CA SER A 11 -11.45 0.29 2.71
C SER A 11 -12.91 0.59 3.06
N LYS A 12 -13.72 -0.46 3.22
CA LYS A 12 -15.10 -0.33 3.71
C LYS A 12 -15.16 -0.08 5.21
N GLN A 13 -14.16 -0.56 5.93
CA GLN A 13 -14.03 -0.41 7.38
C GLN A 13 -12.85 0.50 7.72
N GLU A 14 -12.92 1.14 8.88
CA GLU A 14 -11.81 1.93 9.42
C GLU A 14 -10.54 1.09 9.56
N ILE A 15 -9.45 1.58 8.97
CA ILE A 15 -8.12 0.99 9.12
C ILE A 15 -7.52 1.51 10.44
N ARG A 16 -7.18 0.58 11.33
CA ARG A 16 -6.66 0.89 12.67
C ARG A 16 -5.16 0.64 12.81
N ALA A 17 -4.56 -0.09 11.86
CA ALA A 17 -3.14 -0.36 11.84
C ALA A 17 -2.60 -0.42 10.41
N ILE A 18 -1.42 0.15 10.21
CA ILE A 18 -0.63 0.03 8.99
C ILE A 18 0.79 -0.36 9.40
N GLN A 19 1.35 -1.40 8.78
CA GLN A 19 2.70 -1.89 9.09
C GLN A 19 3.48 -2.20 7.82
N ALA A 20 4.74 -1.73 7.76
CA ALA A 20 5.66 -2.11 6.71
C ALA A 20 6.14 -3.56 6.92
N GLY A 21 6.25 -4.30 5.83
CA GLY A 21 6.71 -5.68 5.80
C GLY A 21 7.99 -5.86 4.99
N PRO A 22 8.55 -7.08 5.01
CA PRO A 22 9.68 -7.42 4.15
C PRO A 22 9.30 -7.36 2.67
N GLY A 23 10.29 -7.19 1.80
CA GLY A 23 10.11 -7.34 0.35
C GLY A 23 9.23 -6.26 -0.33
N GLY A 24 9.11 -5.08 0.27
CA GLY A 24 8.25 -4.01 -0.26
C GLY A 24 6.77 -4.32 -0.10
N LEU A 25 6.42 -5.16 0.87
CA LEU A 25 5.04 -5.37 1.29
C LEU A 25 4.66 -4.38 2.39
N PHE A 26 3.37 -4.14 2.53
CA PHE A 26 2.81 -3.57 3.74
C PHE A 26 1.44 -4.15 4.02
N PHE A 27 1.02 -4.02 5.26
CA PHE A 27 -0.19 -4.62 5.80
C PHE A 27 -1.11 -3.53 6.33
N THR A 28 -2.41 -3.74 6.15
CA THR A 28 -3.45 -2.91 6.76
C THR A 28 -4.39 -3.81 7.54
N GLY A 29 -4.64 -3.47 8.80
CA GLY A 29 -5.61 -4.17 9.67
C GLY A 29 -6.80 -3.28 9.99
N ASP A 30 -8.00 -3.86 9.98
CA ASP A 30 -9.24 -3.16 10.37
C ASP A 30 -9.78 -3.63 11.74
N GLY A 31 -10.80 -2.94 12.23
CA GLY A 31 -11.45 -3.25 13.52
C GLY A 31 -12.19 -4.59 13.57
N THR A 32 -12.37 -5.28 12.44
CA THR A 32 -13.01 -6.61 12.38
C THR A 32 -12.01 -7.76 12.50
N GLY A 33 -10.71 -7.45 12.55
CA GLY A 33 -9.64 -8.45 12.56
C GLY A 33 -9.22 -8.90 11.16
N GLN A 34 -9.73 -8.28 10.09
CA GLN A 34 -9.25 -8.55 8.73
C GLN A 34 -7.92 -7.85 8.49
N VAL A 35 -7.00 -8.57 7.85
CA VAL A 35 -5.71 -8.06 7.41
C VAL A 35 -5.62 -8.18 5.90
N ARG A 36 -5.20 -7.09 5.24
CA ARG A 36 -4.88 -7.08 3.81
C ARG A 36 -3.39 -6.92 3.61
N VAL A 37 -2.87 -7.63 2.60
CA VAL A 37 -1.48 -7.59 2.17
C VAL A 37 -1.39 -6.80 0.88
N TRP A 38 -0.47 -5.85 0.81
CA TRP A 38 -0.28 -4.98 -0.34
C TRP A 38 1.16 -5.04 -0.82
N ASN A 39 1.35 -5.01 -2.14
CA ASN A 39 2.65 -4.90 -2.77
C ASN A 39 2.77 -3.50 -3.39
N CYS A 40 3.60 -2.64 -2.80
CA CYS A 40 3.88 -1.32 -3.37
C CYS A 40 4.95 -1.44 -4.46
N LYS A 41 4.52 -1.91 -5.64
CA LYS A 41 5.38 -1.91 -6.83
C LYS A 41 5.86 -0.48 -7.12
N ALA A 42 7.13 -0.32 -7.45
CA ALA A 42 7.59 0.90 -8.10
C ALA A 42 6.93 0.97 -9.48
N GLU A 43 6.55 2.18 -9.89
CA GLU A 43 6.21 2.48 -11.29
C GLU A 43 7.26 1.81 -12.18
N GLN A 44 6.83 0.91 -13.07
CA GLN A 44 7.73 0.46 -14.13
C GLN A 44 7.97 1.68 -15.02
N PRO A 45 9.22 2.07 -15.31
CA PRO A 45 9.46 3.16 -16.24
C PRO A 45 8.81 2.77 -17.56
N THR A 46 7.74 3.49 -17.94
CA THR A 46 7.11 3.34 -19.24
C THR A 46 8.20 3.61 -20.27
N PRO A 47 8.59 2.64 -21.13
CA PRO A 47 9.60 2.90 -22.14
C PRO A 47 9.10 4.05 -23.02
N ALA A 48 9.90 5.11 -23.13
CA ALA A 48 9.60 6.24 -23.99
C ALA A 48 9.59 5.77 -25.46
N THR A 49 8.50 6.08 -26.17
CA THR A 49 8.39 5.97 -27.63
C THR A 49 9.09 7.14 -28.30
#